data_AF-A0A553AI01-F1
#
_entry.id   AF-A0A553AI01-F1
#
_cell.length_a   1.000
_cell.length_b   1.000
_cell.length_c   1.000
_cell.angle_alpha   90.00
_cell.angle_beta   90.00
_cell.angle_gamma   90.00
#
_symmetry.space_group_name_H-M   'P 1'
#
loop_
_entity.id
_entity.type
_entity.pdbx_description
1 polymer ?
#
loop_
_entity_poly.entity_id
_entity_poly.type
_entity_poly.pdbx_seq_one_letter_code
_entity_poly.pdbx_strand_id
1 'polypeptide(L)'
;MSGLDRFVAVLSLYSETVDLLSVQEIADYLDMPSSTVYRIVRDLVKASFLEPATGARYRLGSAFPAYDWVARKADPVVRVAGPLMHEIVLQSRTPCVVLLARLSSNMVMCIGHEASSQVDFEWSLFERGRPIPLTRGSSSQVILAQLPALQRRKLLMAQAEDKAEAQRLAGENEHFSQIRKRGFVTSTGEIDPALSALAAPIAVPEIGIFASIGMICDSRHLTEDCEQRLALLLMSSAGLVTERLRRDDQQTARTTAAD
;
A
#
# COMPACT_ATOMS: atom_id res chain seq x y z
N MET A 1 -21.64 16.68 -7.44
CA MET A 1 -20.71 16.40 -6.32
C MET A 1 -21.42 16.59 -5.01
N SER A 2 -21.46 15.54 -4.20
CA SER A 2 -21.87 15.58 -2.80
C SER A 2 -20.99 16.53 -1.98
N GLY A 3 -21.37 16.84 -0.74
CA GLY A 3 -20.52 17.63 0.15
C GLY A 3 -19.16 16.96 0.39
N LEU A 4 -19.16 15.64 0.62
CA LEU A 4 -17.96 14.84 0.84
C LEU A 4 -17.01 14.87 -0.35
N ASP A 5 -17.54 14.75 -1.58
CA ASP A 5 -16.73 14.76 -2.80
C ASP A 5 -15.93 16.07 -2.92
N ARG A 6 -16.52 17.20 -2.49
CA ARG A 6 -15.84 18.51 -2.54
C ARG A 6 -14.74 18.61 -1.49
N PHE A 7 -14.94 18.07 -0.29
CA PHE A 7 -13.89 18.00 0.73
C PHE A 7 -12.70 17.18 0.24
N VAL A 8 -12.98 15.99 -0.31
CA VAL A 8 -11.95 15.13 -0.89
C VAL A 8 -11.24 15.83 -2.05
N ALA A 9 -11.98 16.49 -2.95
CA ALA A 9 -11.38 17.21 -4.08
C ALA A 9 -10.38 18.29 -3.64
N VAL A 10 -10.66 19.05 -2.56
CA VAL A 10 -9.70 20.02 -2.01
C VAL A 10 -8.45 19.32 -1.47
N LEU A 11 -8.61 18.25 -0.71
CA LEU A 11 -7.48 17.51 -0.14
C LEU A 11 -6.62 16.86 -1.23
N SER A 12 -7.22 16.42 -2.33
CA SER A 12 -6.52 15.81 -3.47
C SER A 12 -5.66 16.78 -4.29
N LEU A 13 -5.75 18.10 -4.06
CA LEU A 13 -4.88 19.08 -4.71
C LEU A 13 -3.46 19.10 -4.11
N TYR A 14 -3.32 18.61 -2.87
CA TYR A 14 -2.04 18.60 -2.19
C TYR A 14 -1.16 17.45 -2.68
N SER A 15 0.13 17.74 -2.88
CA SER A 15 1.14 16.79 -3.33
C SER A 15 2.51 17.17 -2.77
N GLU A 16 3.55 16.38 -3.05
CA GLU A 16 4.93 16.71 -2.67
C GLU A 16 5.44 18.03 -3.30
N THR A 17 4.89 18.43 -4.44
CA THR A 17 5.27 19.68 -5.13
C THR A 17 4.28 20.81 -4.87
N VAL A 18 3.13 20.52 -4.26
CA VAL A 18 2.04 21.47 -3.98
C VAL A 18 1.58 21.24 -2.54
N ASP A 19 2.24 21.88 -1.58
CA ASP A 19 1.98 21.72 -0.14
C ASP A 19 1.29 22.93 0.51
N LEU A 20 1.22 24.07 -0.20
CA LEU A 20 0.69 25.34 0.29
C LEU A 20 -0.24 26.00 -0.73
N LEU A 21 -1.53 26.00 -0.43
CA LEU A 21 -2.57 26.54 -1.32
C LEU A 21 -3.42 27.62 -0.64
N SER A 22 -3.71 28.69 -1.37
CA SER A 22 -4.69 29.71 -0.98
C SER A 22 -6.10 29.30 -1.41
N VAL A 23 -7.11 29.96 -0.83
CA VAL A 23 -8.52 29.76 -1.24
C VAL A 23 -8.74 30.07 -2.72
N GLN A 24 -8.02 31.07 -3.27
CA GLN A 24 -8.18 31.44 -4.67
C GLN A 24 -7.57 30.38 -5.60
N GLU A 25 -6.37 29.88 -5.30
CA GLU A 25 -5.76 28.80 -6.08
C GLU A 25 -6.64 27.54 -6.06
N ILE A 26 -7.18 27.16 -4.90
CA ILE A 26 -8.10 26.02 -4.80
C ILE A 26 -9.38 26.25 -5.62
N ALA A 27 -9.92 27.47 -5.60
CA ALA A 27 -11.08 27.85 -6.40
C ALA A 27 -10.81 27.73 -7.90
N ASP A 28 -9.64 28.21 -8.34
CA ASP A 28 -9.22 28.15 -9.74
C ASP A 28 -8.96 26.69 -10.19
N TYR A 29 -8.29 25.87 -9.36
CA TYR A 29 -8.02 24.46 -9.67
C TYR A 29 -9.28 23.61 -9.78
N LEU A 30 -10.29 23.89 -8.95
CA LEU A 30 -11.52 23.09 -8.90
C LEU A 30 -12.67 23.68 -9.73
N ASP A 31 -12.46 24.83 -10.37
CA ASP A 31 -13.51 25.61 -11.06
C ASP A 31 -14.73 25.82 -10.15
N MET A 32 -14.48 26.33 -8.93
CA MET A 32 -15.51 26.56 -7.92
C MET A 32 -15.52 28.01 -7.45
N PRO A 33 -16.68 28.61 -7.10
CA PRO A 33 -16.72 29.96 -6.55
C PRO A 33 -15.91 30.07 -5.24
N SER A 34 -15.10 31.13 -5.09
CA SER A 34 -14.24 31.33 -3.91
C SER A 34 -15.03 31.34 -2.59
N SER A 35 -16.29 31.78 -2.59
CA SER A 35 -17.18 31.71 -1.42
C SER A 35 -17.50 30.28 -0.98
N THR A 36 -17.61 29.35 -1.93
CA THR A 36 -17.83 27.92 -1.67
C THR A 36 -16.57 27.28 -1.13
N VAL A 37 -15.42 27.54 -1.77
CA VAL A 37 -14.12 27.02 -1.32
C VAL A 37 -13.76 27.56 0.06
N TYR A 38 -13.99 28.84 0.33
CA TYR A 38 -13.75 29.42 1.65
C TYR A 38 -14.51 28.67 2.75
N ARG A 39 -15.78 28.32 2.53
CA ARG A 39 -16.56 27.52 3.48
C ARG A 39 -15.97 26.12 3.66
N ILE A 40 -15.59 25.45 2.58
CA ILE A 40 -14.97 24.11 2.62
C ILE A 40 -13.66 24.15 3.40
N VAL A 41 -12.75 25.07 3.06
CA VAL A 41 -11.46 25.26 3.74
C VAL A 41 -11.67 25.56 5.21
N ARG A 42 -12.60 26.45 5.56
CA ARG A 42 -12.93 26.76 6.96
C ARG A 42 -13.39 25.52 7.72
N ASP A 43 -14.22 24.69 7.12
CA ASP A 43 -14.73 23.47 7.77
C ASP A 43 -13.62 22.40 7.89
N LEU A 44 -12.73 22.28 6.90
CA LEU A 44 -11.53 21.43 6.97
C LEU A 44 -10.56 21.89 8.06
N VAL A 45 -10.37 23.20 8.24
CA VAL A 45 -9.54 23.77 9.31
C VAL A 45 -10.14 23.48 10.68
N LYS A 46 -11.46 23.64 10.84
CA LYS A 46 -12.15 23.29 12.09
C LYS A 46 -12.00 21.81 12.45
N ALA A 47 -11.90 20.94 11.45
CA ALA A 47 -11.71 19.50 11.63
C ALA A 47 -10.23 19.07 11.61
N SER A 48 -9.28 20.02 11.65
CA SER A 48 -7.82 19.78 11.65
C SER A 48 -7.27 19.05 10.42
N PHE A 49 -8.03 18.98 9.33
CA PHE A 49 -7.55 18.44 8.05
C PHE A 49 -6.72 19.47 7.29
N LEU A 50 -6.97 20.76 7.49
CA LEU A 50 -6.11 21.84 6.98
C LEU A 50 -5.64 22.71 8.14
N GLU A 51 -4.48 23.33 7.99
CA GLU A 51 -3.95 24.29 8.96
C GLU A 51 -3.49 25.56 8.25
N PRO A 52 -3.76 26.75 8.83
CA PRO A 52 -3.26 28.00 8.29
C PRO A 52 -1.72 28.03 8.21
N ALA A 53 -1.21 28.61 7.14
CA ALA A 53 0.20 28.87 6.91
C ALA A 53 0.42 30.36 6.63
N THR A 54 1.66 30.75 6.36
CA THR A 54 2.02 32.12 6.01
C THR A 54 1.34 32.55 4.70
N GLY A 55 1.01 33.84 4.57
CA GLY A 55 0.48 34.40 3.32
C GLY A 55 -0.94 33.98 2.96
N ALA A 56 -1.82 33.72 3.95
CA ALA A 56 -3.20 33.28 3.75
C ALA A 56 -3.33 31.97 2.94
N ARG A 57 -2.32 31.11 3.05
CA ARG A 57 -2.28 29.75 2.50
C ARG A 57 -2.61 28.73 3.57
N TYR A 58 -2.88 27.51 3.12
CA TYR A 58 -3.26 26.36 3.95
C TYR A 58 -2.43 25.15 3.53
N ARG A 59 -2.05 24.34 4.51
CA ARG A 59 -1.36 23.06 4.33
C ARG A 59 -2.17 21.92 4.97
N LEU A 60 -1.80 20.68 4.68
CA LEU A 60 -2.37 19.52 5.36
C LEU A 60 -2.15 19.60 6.89
N GLY A 61 -3.21 19.37 7.64
CA GLY A 61 -3.24 19.52 9.09
C GLY A 61 -2.96 18.24 9.88
N SER A 62 -2.96 18.38 11.20
CA SER A 62 -2.66 17.34 12.19
C SER A 62 -3.61 16.13 12.21
N ALA A 63 -4.79 16.21 11.57
CA ALA A 63 -5.69 15.08 11.45
C ALA A 63 -5.04 13.88 10.73
N PHE A 64 -4.22 14.13 9.69
CA PHE A 64 -3.58 13.08 8.92
C PHE A 64 -2.59 12.23 9.75
N PRO A 65 -1.56 12.81 10.40
CA PRO A 65 -0.66 12.00 11.24
C PRO A 65 -1.37 11.36 12.43
N ALA A 66 -2.42 11.98 12.98
CA ALA A 66 -3.19 11.40 14.07
C ALA A 66 -3.96 10.13 13.62
N TYR A 67 -4.70 10.21 12.52
CA TYR A 67 -5.42 9.05 11.99
C TYR A 67 -4.49 7.97 11.46
N ASP A 68 -3.38 8.34 10.83
CA ASP A 68 -2.38 7.37 10.39
C ASP A 68 -1.75 6.63 11.58
N TRP A 69 -1.48 7.30 12.70
CA TRP A 69 -1.01 6.63 13.93
C TRP A 69 -2.03 5.61 14.45
N VAL A 70 -3.32 5.96 14.50
CA VAL A 70 -4.38 5.02 14.91
C VAL A 70 -4.45 3.85 13.93
N ALA A 71 -4.43 4.12 12.63
CA ALA A 71 -4.44 3.09 11.60
C ALA A 71 -3.25 2.13 11.74
N ARG A 72 -2.04 2.62 12.05
CA ARG A 72 -0.87 1.76 12.36
C ARG A 72 -1.10 0.81 13.52
N LYS A 73 -1.65 1.34 14.61
CA LYS A 73 -1.81 0.59 15.85
C LYS A 73 -2.98 -0.38 15.79
N ALA A 74 -4.02 -0.06 15.04
CA ALA A 74 -5.20 -0.90 14.89
C ALA A 74 -5.04 -1.96 13.79
N ASP A 75 -4.17 -1.74 12.79
CA ASP A 75 -4.04 -2.68 11.66
C ASP A 75 -3.40 -4.02 12.12
N PRO A 76 -4.13 -5.15 11.99
CA PRO A 76 -3.64 -6.44 12.46
C PRO A 76 -2.44 -6.94 11.65
N VAL A 77 -2.35 -6.62 10.36
CA VAL A 77 -1.23 -7.03 9.52
C VAL A 77 0.02 -6.28 9.95
N VAL A 78 -0.06 -4.97 10.17
CA VAL A 78 1.08 -4.16 10.65
C VAL A 78 1.57 -4.66 12.00
N ARG A 79 0.64 -4.91 12.95
CA ARG A 79 0.98 -5.41 14.29
C ARG A 79 1.72 -6.75 14.26
N VAL A 80 1.27 -7.68 13.42
CA VAL A 80 1.81 -9.04 13.36
C VAL A 80 3.09 -9.11 12.54
N ALA A 81 3.13 -8.43 11.38
CA ALA A 81 4.26 -8.49 10.46
C ALA A 81 5.41 -7.55 10.84
N GLY A 82 5.13 -6.42 11.51
CA GLY A 82 6.14 -5.41 11.84
C GLY A 82 7.42 -5.96 12.48
N PRO A 83 7.34 -6.76 13.57
CA PRO A 83 8.53 -7.38 14.17
C PRO A 83 9.30 -8.31 13.21
N LEU A 84 8.58 -9.05 12.36
CA LEU A 84 9.19 -9.97 11.40
C LEU A 84 9.90 -9.23 10.25
N MET A 85 9.46 -8.02 9.89
CA MET A 85 10.13 -7.23 8.85
C MET A 85 11.57 -6.90 9.25
N HIS A 86 11.80 -6.56 10.52
CA HIS A 86 13.13 -6.36 11.06
C HIS A 86 14.00 -7.62 10.98
N GLU A 87 13.44 -8.78 11.34
CA GLU A 87 14.13 -10.06 11.24
C GLU A 87 14.48 -10.42 9.78
N ILE A 88 13.58 -10.16 8.84
CA ILE A 88 13.83 -10.38 7.40
C ILE A 88 14.99 -9.51 6.92
N VAL A 89 15.03 -8.22 7.32
CA VAL A 89 16.15 -7.33 6.99
C VAL A 89 17.48 -7.88 7.50
N LEU A 90 17.53 -8.38 8.73
CA LEU A 90 18.75 -8.96 9.30
C LEU A 90 19.17 -10.27 8.60
N GLN A 91 18.20 -11.10 8.22
CA GLN A 91 18.44 -12.40 7.59
C GLN A 91 18.67 -12.32 6.07
N SER A 92 18.26 -11.23 5.42
CA SER A 92 18.41 -11.06 3.98
C SER A 92 19.87 -11.05 3.57
N ARG A 93 20.78 -10.51 4.41
CA ARG A 93 22.22 -10.32 4.11
C ARG A 93 22.46 -9.59 2.79
N THR A 94 21.50 -8.77 2.37
CA THR A 94 21.50 -8.02 1.13
C THR A 94 20.95 -6.63 1.44
N PRO A 95 21.54 -5.54 0.92
CA PRO A 95 20.95 -4.21 1.01
C PRO A 95 19.55 -4.21 0.41
N CYS A 96 18.53 -4.16 1.26
CA CYS A 96 17.14 -4.23 0.85
C CYS A 96 16.24 -3.37 1.73
N VAL A 97 15.04 -3.12 1.23
CA VAL A 97 13.91 -2.58 2.00
C VAL A 97 12.80 -3.60 1.98
N VAL A 98 12.38 -4.08 3.14
CA VAL A 98 11.24 -4.98 3.30
C VAL A 98 9.96 -4.14 3.27
N LEU A 99 8.97 -4.57 2.50
CA LEU A 99 7.70 -3.88 2.30
C LEU A 99 6.55 -4.75 2.80
N LEU A 100 5.57 -4.10 3.41
CA LEU A 100 4.28 -4.69 3.73
C LEU A 100 3.22 -3.95 2.92
N ALA A 101 2.52 -4.67 2.04
CA ALA A 101 1.48 -4.10 1.20
C ALA A 101 0.13 -4.77 1.46
N ARG A 102 -0.96 -4.01 1.33
CA ARG A 102 -2.33 -4.53 1.50
C ARG A 102 -3.28 -3.97 0.48
N LEU A 103 -4.16 -4.82 -0.03
CA LEU A 103 -5.35 -4.38 -0.75
C LEU A 103 -6.29 -3.65 0.22
N SER A 104 -6.38 -2.33 0.08
CA SER A 104 -7.28 -1.49 0.85
C SER A 104 -8.29 -0.84 -0.10
N SER A 105 -9.56 -1.18 0.08
CA SER A 105 -10.64 -0.83 -0.84
C SER A 105 -10.36 -1.36 -2.25
N ASN A 106 -9.86 -0.51 -3.15
CA ASN A 106 -9.59 -0.85 -4.55
C ASN A 106 -8.12 -0.64 -4.94
N MET A 107 -7.21 -0.40 -3.99
CA MET A 107 -5.80 -0.13 -4.28
C MET A 107 -4.90 -1.00 -3.41
N VAL A 108 -3.77 -1.41 -3.97
CA VAL A 108 -2.68 -1.99 -3.18
C VAL A 108 -1.87 -0.83 -2.62
N MET A 109 -1.76 -0.76 -1.30
CA MET A 109 -1.06 0.31 -0.60
C MET A 109 0.12 -0.25 0.16
N CYS A 110 1.27 0.44 0.15
CA CYS A 110 2.31 0.17 1.11
C CYS A 110 1.85 0.65 2.50
N ILE A 111 1.72 -0.30 3.42
CA ILE A 111 1.27 -0.07 4.80
C ILE A 111 2.42 -0.18 5.81
N GLY A 112 3.62 -0.53 5.37
CA GLY A 112 4.81 -0.56 6.22
C GLY A 112 6.06 -0.84 5.42
N HIS A 113 7.18 -0.35 5.90
CA HIS A 113 8.49 -0.66 5.34
C HIS A 113 9.53 -0.74 6.47
N GLU A 114 10.60 -1.50 6.24
CA GLU A 114 11.78 -1.56 7.08
C GLU A 114 13.01 -1.60 6.16
N ALA A 115 13.90 -0.62 6.28
CA ALA A 115 15.09 -0.54 5.44
C ALA A 115 16.31 -1.11 6.16
N SER A 116 17.13 -1.87 5.44
CA SER A 116 18.47 -2.22 5.93
C SER A 116 19.37 -0.98 6.00
N SER A 117 20.31 -0.94 6.93
CA SER A 117 21.22 0.20 7.11
C SER A 117 22.18 0.42 5.94
N GLN A 118 22.27 -0.53 5.00
CA GLN A 118 23.21 -0.54 3.89
C GLN A 118 22.55 -0.15 2.55
N VAL A 119 21.25 0.22 2.55
CA VAL A 119 20.55 0.66 1.33
C VAL A 119 21.20 1.93 0.79
N ASP A 120 21.62 1.88 -0.47
CA ASP A 120 22.28 2.95 -1.21
C ASP A 120 21.47 3.44 -2.43
N PHE A 121 20.24 2.98 -2.59
CA PHE A 121 19.33 3.34 -3.68
C PHE A 121 18.11 4.13 -3.18
N GLU A 122 17.49 4.92 -4.05
CA GLU A 122 16.25 5.65 -3.75
C GLU A 122 15.05 4.70 -3.77
N TRP A 123 14.15 4.83 -2.79
CA TRP A 123 12.95 3.98 -2.67
C TRP A 123 11.70 4.75 -2.23
N SER A 124 11.69 6.07 -2.43
CA SER A 124 10.58 6.98 -2.10
C SER A 124 9.23 6.58 -2.71
N LEU A 125 9.25 5.85 -3.83
CA LEU A 125 8.07 5.28 -4.50
C LEU A 125 7.40 4.14 -3.72
N PHE A 126 8.10 3.53 -2.75
CA PHE A 126 7.65 2.38 -1.99
C PHE A 126 7.40 2.71 -0.51
N GLU A 127 7.43 3.99 -0.16
CA GLU A 127 7.16 4.43 1.20
C GLU A 127 5.72 4.14 1.64
N ARG A 128 5.52 4.10 2.96
CA ARG A 128 4.20 3.91 3.54
C ARG A 128 3.26 5.01 3.05
N GLY A 129 2.04 4.64 2.66
CA GLY A 129 1.05 5.56 2.12
C GLY A 129 1.13 5.74 0.61
N ARG A 130 2.17 5.19 -0.06
CA ARG A 130 2.22 5.12 -1.52
C ARG A 130 1.33 4.00 -2.06
N PRO A 131 0.54 4.27 -3.11
CA PRO A 131 -0.10 3.22 -3.88
C PRO A 131 0.94 2.43 -4.68
N ILE A 132 0.74 1.12 -4.78
CA ILE A 132 1.50 0.25 -5.68
C ILE A 132 0.59 -0.03 -6.89
N PRO A 133 1.08 0.16 -8.14
CA PRO A 133 0.30 -0.13 -9.34
C PRO A 133 -0.30 -1.55 -9.31
N LEU A 134 -1.54 -1.72 -9.75
CA LEU A 134 -2.17 -3.04 -9.72
C LEU A 134 -1.64 -3.99 -10.80
N THR A 135 -1.26 -3.46 -11.96
CA THR A 135 -0.82 -4.25 -13.11
C THR A 135 0.67 -4.60 -13.05
N ARG A 136 1.42 -4.02 -12.12
CA ARG A 136 2.88 -4.14 -12.04
C ARG A 136 3.38 -4.32 -10.62
N GLY A 137 4.57 -4.89 -10.48
CA GLY A 137 5.24 -5.10 -9.22
C GLY A 137 4.80 -6.37 -8.49
N SER A 138 5.75 -6.99 -7.80
CA SER A 138 5.58 -8.28 -7.15
C SER A 138 4.45 -8.28 -6.11
N SER A 139 4.37 -7.24 -5.27
CA SER A 139 3.35 -7.10 -4.21
C SER A 139 1.92 -7.15 -4.75
N SER A 140 1.64 -6.44 -5.83
CA SER A 140 0.31 -6.44 -6.46
C SER A 140 0.01 -7.78 -7.11
N GLN A 141 0.96 -8.34 -7.86
CA GLN A 141 0.77 -9.62 -8.54
C GLN A 141 0.46 -10.76 -7.55
N VAL A 142 1.18 -10.88 -6.42
CA VAL A 142 0.86 -11.92 -5.42
C VAL A 142 -0.47 -11.70 -4.74
N ILE A 143 -0.86 -10.45 -4.45
CA ILE A 143 -2.17 -10.13 -3.85
C ILE A 143 -3.29 -10.52 -4.83
N LEU A 144 -3.18 -10.10 -6.09
CA LEU A 144 -4.17 -10.42 -7.12
C LEU A 144 -4.28 -11.93 -7.37
N ALA A 145 -3.18 -12.68 -7.22
CA ALA A 145 -3.20 -14.13 -7.32
C ALA A 145 -4.06 -14.79 -6.25
N GLN A 146 -4.21 -14.19 -5.07
CA GLN A 146 -5.04 -14.71 -3.96
C GLN A 146 -6.53 -14.35 -4.10
N LEU A 147 -6.87 -13.36 -4.93
CA LEU A 147 -8.25 -12.95 -5.13
C LEU A 147 -9.04 -13.96 -5.98
N PRO A 148 -10.34 -14.15 -5.69
CA PRO A 148 -11.26 -14.81 -6.62
C PRO A 148 -11.22 -14.13 -8.00
N ALA A 149 -11.28 -14.92 -9.08
CA ALA A 149 -11.10 -14.42 -10.45
C ALA A 149 -12.06 -13.27 -10.81
N LEU A 150 -13.32 -13.34 -10.34
CA LEU A 150 -14.29 -12.28 -10.57
C LEU A 150 -13.92 -10.98 -9.86
N GLN A 151 -13.45 -11.06 -8.61
CA GLN A 151 -13.03 -9.90 -7.82
C GLN A 151 -11.77 -9.27 -8.41
N ARG A 152 -10.77 -10.10 -8.77
CA ARG A 152 -9.57 -9.65 -9.49
C ARG A 152 -9.92 -8.88 -10.77
N ARG A 153 -10.79 -9.44 -11.61
CA ARG A 153 -11.21 -8.79 -12.87
C ARG A 153 -11.89 -7.45 -12.60
N LYS A 154 -12.82 -7.39 -11.64
CA LYS A 154 -13.49 -6.12 -11.26
C LYS A 154 -12.49 -5.06 -10.80
N LEU A 155 -11.53 -5.46 -9.96
CA LEU A 155 -10.50 -4.58 -9.42
C LEU A 155 -9.61 -4.00 -10.54
N LEU A 156 -9.08 -4.87 -11.41
CA LEU A 156 -8.25 -4.45 -12.55
C LEU A 156 -9.00 -3.51 -13.49
N MET A 157 -10.24 -3.86 -13.86
CA MET A 157 -11.06 -3.01 -14.74
C MET A 157 -11.38 -1.64 -14.14
N ALA A 158 -11.58 -1.55 -12.83
CA ALA A 158 -11.96 -0.31 -12.19
C ALA A 158 -10.78 0.67 -12.08
N GLN A 159 -9.59 0.18 -11.74
CA GLN A 159 -8.51 1.02 -11.21
C GLN A 159 -7.24 1.08 -12.06
N ALA A 160 -7.06 0.16 -13.00
CA ALA A 160 -5.91 0.24 -13.90
C ALA A 160 -6.03 1.46 -14.82
N GLU A 161 -4.91 2.17 -14.96
CA GLU A 161 -4.73 3.31 -15.86
C GLU A 161 -4.90 2.87 -17.32
N ASP A 162 -4.23 1.78 -17.71
CA ASP A 162 -4.36 1.16 -19.01
C ASP A 162 -5.41 0.03 -18.98
N LYS A 163 -6.56 0.28 -19.62
CA LYS A 163 -7.66 -0.70 -19.70
C LYS A 163 -7.31 -1.91 -20.56
N ALA A 164 -6.46 -1.76 -21.58
CA ALA A 164 -6.04 -2.87 -22.42
C ALA A 164 -5.09 -3.80 -21.64
N GLU A 165 -4.12 -3.24 -20.92
CA GLU A 165 -3.24 -4.00 -20.02
C GLU A 165 -4.07 -4.74 -18.95
N ALA A 166 -5.02 -4.03 -18.34
CA ALA A 166 -5.91 -4.62 -17.33
C ALA A 166 -6.75 -5.78 -17.88
N GLN A 167 -7.24 -5.67 -19.12
CA GLN A 167 -8.07 -6.68 -19.76
C GLN A 167 -7.25 -7.92 -20.09
N ARG A 168 -6.03 -7.73 -20.60
CA ARG A 168 -5.07 -8.81 -20.83
C ARG A 168 -4.79 -9.53 -19.53
N LEU A 169 -4.31 -8.81 -18.51
CA LEU A 169 -3.93 -9.40 -17.23
C LEU A 169 -5.11 -10.11 -16.55
N ALA A 170 -6.32 -9.53 -16.59
CA ALA A 170 -7.50 -10.18 -16.04
C ALA A 170 -7.84 -11.53 -16.69
N GLY A 171 -7.42 -11.75 -17.95
CA GLY A 171 -7.57 -13.01 -18.69
C GLY A 171 -6.51 -14.07 -18.36
N GLU A 172 -5.40 -13.69 -17.73
CA GLU A 172 -4.25 -14.58 -17.47
C GLU A 172 -4.46 -15.47 -16.23
N ASN A 173 -5.53 -16.26 -16.21
CA ASN A 173 -5.84 -17.14 -15.08
C ASN A 173 -4.73 -18.16 -14.79
N GLU A 174 -4.05 -18.64 -15.82
CA GLU A 174 -2.93 -19.59 -15.67
C GLU A 174 -1.73 -18.93 -15.00
N HIS A 175 -1.39 -17.68 -15.36
CA HIS A 175 -0.33 -16.91 -14.69
C HIS A 175 -0.59 -16.78 -13.18
N PHE A 176 -1.80 -16.35 -12.79
CA PHE A 176 -2.14 -16.27 -11.37
C PHE A 176 -2.21 -17.64 -10.68
N SER A 177 -2.54 -18.70 -11.41
CA SER A 177 -2.48 -20.08 -10.91
C SER A 177 -1.05 -20.50 -10.61
N GLN A 178 -0.11 -20.17 -11.49
CA GLN A 178 1.31 -20.43 -11.30
C GLN A 178 1.87 -19.63 -10.12
N ILE A 179 1.49 -18.36 -9.95
CA ILE A 179 1.86 -17.57 -8.78
C ILE A 179 1.38 -18.24 -7.49
N ARG A 180 0.11 -18.68 -7.43
CA ARG A 180 -0.40 -19.40 -6.25
C ARG A 180 0.37 -20.68 -5.96
N LYS A 181 0.74 -21.45 -7.00
CA LYS A 181 1.52 -22.69 -6.84
C LYS A 181 2.95 -22.41 -6.38
N ARG A 182 3.59 -21.37 -6.91
CA ARG A 182 4.98 -20.98 -6.59
C ARG A 182 5.09 -20.35 -5.20
N GLY A 183 4.08 -19.59 -4.77
CA GLY A 183 4.02 -18.95 -3.46
C GLY A 183 4.72 -17.59 -3.39
N PHE A 184 5.38 -17.15 -4.46
CA PHE A 184 6.01 -15.83 -4.53
C PHE A 184 6.10 -15.32 -5.98
N VAL A 185 6.36 -14.02 -6.13
CA VAL A 185 6.67 -13.36 -7.41
C VAL A 185 7.97 -12.58 -7.27
N THR A 186 8.75 -12.60 -8.34
CA THR A 186 9.89 -11.72 -8.55
C THR A 186 9.57 -10.81 -9.73
N SER A 187 9.86 -9.52 -9.58
CA SER A 187 9.62 -8.48 -10.57
C SER A 187 10.86 -7.62 -10.69
N THR A 188 11.39 -7.44 -11.89
CA THR A 188 12.63 -6.69 -12.14
C THR A 188 12.35 -5.55 -13.10
N GLY A 189 12.65 -4.32 -12.70
CA GLY A 189 12.53 -3.15 -13.57
C GLY A 189 11.09 -2.70 -13.89
N GLU A 190 10.06 -3.27 -13.27
CA GLU A 190 8.66 -2.95 -13.64
C GLU A 190 8.16 -1.60 -13.12
N ILE A 191 8.63 -1.18 -11.94
CA ILE A 191 8.27 0.10 -11.30
C ILE A 191 9.47 1.06 -11.37
N ASP A 192 10.63 0.59 -10.91
CA ASP A 192 11.90 1.29 -11.05
C ASP A 192 12.87 0.41 -11.85
N PRO A 193 13.45 0.89 -12.97
CA PRO A 193 14.37 0.11 -13.82
C PRO A 193 15.60 -0.45 -13.11
N ALA A 194 16.08 0.19 -12.04
CA ALA A 194 17.24 -0.26 -11.29
C ALA A 194 16.90 -1.32 -10.23
N LEU A 195 15.64 -1.42 -9.84
CA LEU A 195 15.23 -2.23 -8.69
C LEU A 195 14.57 -3.55 -9.08
N SER A 196 14.80 -4.56 -8.25
CA SER A 196 14.09 -5.82 -8.26
C SER A 196 13.31 -5.99 -6.97
N ALA A 197 12.13 -6.60 -7.07
CA ALA A 197 11.19 -6.79 -5.99
C ALA A 197 10.75 -8.24 -5.90
N LEU A 198 10.75 -8.80 -4.69
CA LEU A 198 10.18 -10.11 -4.39
C LEU A 198 9.02 -9.94 -3.43
N ALA A 199 7.94 -10.72 -3.58
CA ALA A 199 6.85 -10.70 -2.63
C ALA A 199 6.23 -12.09 -2.44
N ALA A 200 5.77 -12.35 -1.22
CA ALA A 200 4.98 -13.51 -0.85
C ALA A 200 3.61 -13.06 -0.30
N PRO A 201 2.53 -13.82 -0.56
CA PRO A 201 1.19 -13.43 -0.17
C PRO A 201 0.92 -13.67 1.33
N ILE A 202 0.23 -12.72 1.96
CA ILE A 202 -0.42 -12.88 3.27
C ILE A 202 -1.93 -12.82 3.01
N ALA A 203 -2.59 -13.97 2.97
CA ALA A 203 -4.03 -14.03 2.71
C ALA A 203 -4.78 -14.74 3.84
N VAL A 204 -5.77 -14.04 4.39
CA VAL A 204 -6.73 -14.57 5.37
C VAL A 204 -8.13 -14.13 4.91
N PRO A 205 -8.71 -14.82 3.91
CA PRO A 205 -10.00 -14.45 3.33
C PRO A 205 -11.14 -14.41 4.35
N GLU A 206 -11.03 -15.19 5.43
CA GLU A 206 -12.02 -15.27 6.52
C GLU A 206 -12.27 -13.91 7.18
N ILE A 207 -11.23 -13.06 7.25
CA ILE A 207 -11.29 -11.69 7.78
C ILE A 207 -11.06 -10.63 6.70
N GLY A 208 -11.14 -11.02 5.42
CA GLY A 208 -11.01 -10.10 4.29
C GLY A 208 -9.61 -9.51 4.09
N ILE A 209 -8.55 -10.14 4.62
CA ILE A 209 -7.18 -9.66 4.48
C ILE A 209 -6.52 -10.28 3.24
N PHE A 210 -6.15 -9.41 2.30
CA PHE A 210 -5.28 -9.72 1.17
C PHE A 210 -4.09 -8.75 1.19
N ALA A 211 -2.95 -9.26 1.60
CA ALA A 211 -1.72 -8.52 1.80
C ALA A 211 -0.53 -9.28 1.19
N SER A 212 0.63 -8.65 1.24
CA SER A 212 1.90 -9.27 0.90
C SER A 212 3.02 -8.71 1.74
N ILE A 213 4.01 -9.55 1.99
CA ILE A 213 5.30 -9.15 2.52
C ILE A 213 6.33 -9.39 1.43
N GLY A 214 7.13 -8.38 1.17
CA GLY A 214 8.10 -8.41 0.10
C GLY A 214 9.36 -7.65 0.45
N MET A 215 10.26 -7.56 -0.51
CA MET A 215 11.44 -6.73 -0.40
C MET A 215 11.80 -6.16 -1.76
N ILE A 216 12.45 -5.01 -1.74
CA ILE A 216 13.12 -4.39 -2.89
C ILE A 216 14.62 -4.33 -2.64
N CYS A 217 15.40 -4.56 -3.68
CA CYS A 217 16.84 -4.37 -3.68
C CYS A 217 17.31 -3.89 -5.05
N ASP A 218 18.53 -3.37 -5.12
CA ASP A 218 19.20 -3.14 -6.40
C ASP A 218 19.27 -4.47 -7.19
N SER A 219 18.87 -4.44 -8.46
CA SER A 219 18.83 -5.63 -9.32
C SER A 219 20.19 -6.32 -9.44
N ARG A 220 21.30 -5.57 -9.29
CA ARG A 220 22.65 -6.14 -9.31
C ARG A 220 22.92 -7.12 -8.15
N HIS A 221 22.15 -7.04 -7.07
CA HIS A 221 22.29 -7.91 -5.90
C HIS A 221 21.43 -9.18 -5.98
N LEU A 222 20.55 -9.30 -6.97
CA LEU A 222 19.60 -10.40 -7.09
C LEU A 222 20.08 -11.47 -8.08
N THR A 223 20.99 -12.33 -7.64
CA THR A 223 21.34 -13.57 -8.36
C THR A 223 20.25 -14.65 -8.16
N GLU A 224 20.22 -15.69 -8.99
CA GLU A 224 19.24 -16.79 -8.86
C GLU A 224 19.27 -17.46 -7.48
N ASP A 225 20.47 -17.78 -6.97
CA ASP A 225 20.64 -18.36 -5.63
C ASP A 225 20.15 -17.41 -4.52
N CYS A 226 20.40 -16.10 -4.70
CA CYS A 226 19.93 -15.07 -3.79
C CYS A 226 18.40 -14.99 -3.82
N GLU A 227 17.80 -14.98 -5.01
CA GLU A 227 16.36 -14.95 -5.22
C GLU A 227 15.67 -16.13 -4.51
N GLN A 228 16.16 -17.35 -4.71
CA GLN A 228 15.57 -18.54 -4.08
C GLN A 228 15.64 -18.47 -2.55
N ARG A 229 16.78 -18.07 -1.99
CA ARG A 229 16.95 -17.91 -0.55
C ARG A 229 16.02 -16.84 0.03
N LEU A 230 15.94 -15.67 -0.62
CA LEU A 230 15.09 -14.57 -0.19
C LEU A 230 13.61 -14.91 -0.34
N ALA A 231 13.23 -15.62 -1.40
CA ALA A 231 11.87 -16.12 -1.60
C ALA A 231 11.45 -17.09 -0.49
N LEU A 232 12.31 -18.05 -0.11
CA LEU A 232 12.03 -18.97 1.00
C LEU A 232 11.86 -18.22 2.33
N LEU A 233 12.72 -17.22 2.60
CA LEU A 233 12.61 -16.36 3.77
C LEU A 233 11.27 -15.60 3.81
N LEU A 234 10.88 -14.99 2.69
CA LEU A 234 9.62 -14.26 2.57
C LEU A 234 8.40 -15.19 2.69
N MET A 235 8.40 -16.34 2.03
CA MET A 235 7.29 -17.30 2.10
C MET A 235 7.12 -17.87 3.51
N SER A 236 8.22 -18.22 4.18
CA SER A 236 8.19 -18.66 5.58
C SER A 236 7.61 -17.58 6.49
N SER A 237 8.08 -16.35 6.35
CA SER A 237 7.60 -15.20 7.13
C SER A 237 6.13 -14.89 6.86
N ALA A 238 5.70 -14.92 5.60
CA ALA A 238 4.31 -14.73 5.20
C ALA A 238 3.40 -15.81 5.82
N GLY A 239 3.84 -17.07 5.81
CA GLY A 239 3.13 -18.18 6.46
C GLY A 239 2.96 -17.97 7.96
N LEU A 240 4.01 -17.53 8.66
CA LEU A 240 3.95 -17.19 10.09
C LEU A 240 2.97 -16.05 10.37
N VAL A 241 2.99 -14.98 9.57
CA VAL A 241 2.05 -13.86 9.68
C VAL A 241 0.61 -14.35 9.47
N THR A 242 0.36 -15.11 8.40
CA THR A 242 -0.96 -15.65 8.08
C THR A 242 -1.52 -16.53 9.20
N GLU A 243 -0.71 -17.43 9.75
CA GLU A 243 -1.13 -18.30 10.85
C GLU A 243 -1.44 -17.51 12.12
N ARG A 244 -0.60 -16.51 12.44
CA ARG A 244 -0.81 -15.67 13.63
C ARG A 244 -2.06 -14.79 13.50
N LEU A 245 -2.33 -14.25 12.31
CA LEU A 245 -3.57 -13.52 12.03
C LEU A 245 -4.82 -14.41 12.23
N ARG A 246 -4.78 -15.67 11.77
CA ARG A 246 -5.89 -16.61 11.98
C ARG A 246 -6.14 -16.92 13.46
N ARG A 247 -5.07 -17.05 14.25
CA ARG A 247 -5.17 -17.29 15.70
C ARG A 247 -5.77 -16.11 16.45
N ASP A 248 -5.29 -14.90 16.16
CA ASP A 248 -5.79 -13.66 16.78
C ASP A 248 -7.30 -13.48 16.50
N ASP A 249 -7.75 -13.79 15.28
CA ASP A 249 -9.17 -13.75 14.91
C ASP A 249 -10.02 -14.75 15.70
N GLN A 250 -9.59 -16.01 15.76
CA GLN A 250 -10.30 -17.06 16.53
C GLN A 250 -10.40 -16.73 18.03
N GLN A 251 -9.35 -16.12 18.61
CA GLN A 251 -9.35 -15.72 20.01
C GLN A 251 -10.32 -14.55 20.28
N THR A 252 -10.39 -13.60 19.35
CA THR A 252 -11.34 -12.47 19.41
C THR A 252 -12.78 -12.99 19.36
N ALA A 253 -13.08 -13.88 18.41
CA ALA A 253 -14.42 -14.47 18.25
C ALA A 253 -14.89 -15.29 19.48
N ARG A 254 -13.97 -15.97 20.18
CA ARG A 254 -14.27 -16.70 21.41
C ARG A 254 -14.56 -15.79 22.60
N THR A 255 -13.87 -14.65 22.67
CA THR A 255 -14.05 -13.68 23.75
C THR A 255 -15.40 -12.98 23.60
N THR A 256 -15.77 -12.57 22.39
CA THR A 256 -17.07 -11.92 22.13
C THR A 256 -18.28 -12.86 22.23
N ALA A 257 -18.08 -14.18 22.17
CA ALA A 257 -19.15 -15.16 22.35
C ALA A 257 -19.37 -15.54 23.83
N ALA A 258 -18.48 -15.12 24.73
CA ALA A 258 -18.55 -15.39 26.16
C ALA A 258 -19.16 -14.23 26.97
N ASP A 259 -19.36 -13.06 26.35
CA ASP A 259 -20.01 -11.86 26.89
C ASP A 259 -21.46 -11.74 26.39
#